data_AF-A0A813GNH1-F1
#
_entry.id   AF-A0A813GNH1-F1
#
_cell.length_a   1.000
_cell.length_b   1.000
_cell.length_c   1.000
_cell.angle_alpha   90.00
_cell.angle_beta   90.00
_cell.angle_gamma   90.00
#
_symmetry.space_group_name_H-M   'P 1'
#
loop_
_entity.id
_entity.type
_entity.pdbx_description
1 polymer ?
#
loop_
_entity_poly.entity_id
_entity_poly.type
_entity_poly.pdbx_seq_one_letter_code
_entity_poly.pdbx_strand_id
1 'polypeptide(L)'
;MVRHSSQQSAGSSLRGGTGQRDLKKPWSYVQVCDHKDSLGLLALCKAIPDEWVDWQHGGKPSPKRLHSTVILNMRADKGHLERLERLAGQAAGVELAVRELFISRVNRITDAEVYCIGIGLSSPSLRALKDSWAAEEPEDRRRDHVPYDSEGHVSLAYIRAECRHEAAGFVEQHKLKFEAEECPPRRLSAPHITYQDEEGKERHILIGGGSGSSSQARPSRKRQDSVDSEADSRPRKDARRELLQIDGSVLEGGGQILRMSGAYSALFTVPVHISKIRAGRKTPGLAAQHLESLRLVRDVSGGSLTNDFVRSCEVSLSPES
;
A
#
# COMPACT_ATOMS: atom_id res chain seq x y z
N MET A 1 27.64 -37.08 -43.18
CA MET A 1 29.04 -37.46 -42.90
C MET A 1 29.87 -36.17 -42.95
N VAL A 2 30.41 -35.77 -41.79
CA VAL A 2 31.55 -34.83 -41.57
C VAL A 2 31.44 -33.34 -42.01
N ARG A 3 31.28 -32.49 -40.98
CA ARG A 3 31.96 -31.21 -40.62
C ARG A 3 32.33 -30.18 -41.70
N HIS A 4 31.98 -28.91 -41.42
CA HIS A 4 33.01 -27.87 -41.28
C HIS A 4 32.60 -26.77 -40.28
N SER A 5 33.48 -26.57 -39.30
CA SER A 5 33.50 -25.47 -38.34
C SER A 5 33.94 -24.17 -39.00
N SER A 6 33.47 -23.04 -38.50
CA SER A 6 34.19 -21.77 -38.59
C SER A 6 33.92 -20.95 -37.33
N GLN A 7 34.86 -21.06 -36.39
CA GLN A 7 35.08 -20.10 -35.32
C GLN A 7 35.70 -18.84 -35.94
N GLN A 8 35.21 -17.66 -35.57
CA GLN A 8 36.03 -16.46 -35.52
C GLN A 8 35.77 -15.76 -34.19
N SER A 9 36.86 -15.63 -33.44
CA SER A 9 36.98 -14.91 -32.18
C SER A 9 37.46 -13.47 -32.40
N ALA A 10 37.14 -12.65 -31.41
CA ALA A 10 37.84 -11.45 -30.96
C ALA A 10 37.55 -10.11 -31.67
N GLY A 11 36.93 -9.22 -30.90
CA GLY A 11 36.80 -7.80 -31.14
C GLY A 11 36.30 -7.12 -29.87
N SER A 12 37.12 -7.08 -28.83
CA SER A 12 36.85 -6.31 -27.62
C SER A 12 36.69 -4.82 -27.98
N SER A 13 35.56 -4.22 -27.62
CA SER A 13 35.42 -2.77 -27.57
C SER A 13 34.72 -2.42 -26.27
N LEU A 14 35.54 -2.19 -25.26
CA LEU A 14 35.18 -1.44 -24.06
C LEU A 14 34.63 -0.07 -24.52
N ARG A 15 33.32 0.12 -24.44
CA ARG A 15 32.72 1.45 -24.37
C ARG A 15 31.87 1.52 -23.13
N GLY A 16 32.36 2.31 -22.17
CA GLY A 16 31.62 2.69 -20.99
C GLY A 16 30.29 3.33 -21.39
N GLY A 17 29.21 2.67 -21.02
CA GLY A 17 27.87 3.25 -20.98
C GLY A 17 27.59 3.62 -19.54
N THR A 18 27.48 4.92 -19.28
CA THR A 18 26.97 5.52 -18.05
C THR A 18 25.79 4.73 -17.51
N GLY A 19 25.85 4.32 -16.24
CA GLY A 19 24.75 3.66 -15.54
C GLY A 19 23.54 4.60 -15.41
N GLN A 20 22.76 4.71 -16.48
CA GLN A 20 21.42 5.24 -16.44
C GLN A 20 20.61 4.17 -15.72
N ARG A 21 20.24 4.41 -14.45
CA ARG A 21 19.29 3.55 -13.77
C ARG A 21 18.06 3.49 -14.66
N ASP A 22 17.67 2.28 -15.10
CA ASP A 22 16.40 2.09 -15.79
C ASP A 22 15.30 2.65 -14.88
N LEU A 23 14.77 3.81 -15.25
CA LEU A 23 13.69 4.45 -14.51
C LEU A 23 12.49 3.51 -14.57
N LYS A 24 11.90 3.22 -13.41
CA LYS A 24 10.71 2.38 -13.36
C LYS A 24 9.59 3.10 -14.10
N LYS A 25 8.78 2.36 -14.84
CA LYS A 25 7.61 2.95 -15.49
C LYS A 25 6.56 3.25 -14.42
N PRO A 26 6.05 4.49 -14.34
CA PRO A 26 4.98 4.82 -13.44
C PRO A 26 3.75 3.97 -13.69
N TRP A 27 2.98 3.77 -12.64
CA TRP A 27 1.80 2.91 -12.68
C TRP A 27 0.88 3.25 -11.50
N SER A 28 -0.33 2.72 -11.54
CA SER A 28 -1.32 2.91 -10.49
C SER A 28 -2.00 1.61 -10.09
N TYR A 29 -2.39 1.55 -8.82
CA TYR A 29 -2.99 0.38 -8.20
C TYR A 29 -3.93 0.77 -7.06
N VAL A 30 -4.85 -0.12 -6.69
CA VAL A 30 -5.66 -0.03 -5.47
C VAL A 30 -5.18 -1.07 -4.47
N GLN A 31 -5.06 -0.69 -3.20
CA GLN A 31 -4.76 -1.64 -2.13
C GLN A 31 -5.99 -2.52 -1.89
N VAL A 32 -5.75 -3.83 -1.81
CA VAL A 32 -6.82 -4.84 -1.62
C VAL A 32 -6.78 -5.45 -0.22
N CYS A 33 -5.81 -5.04 0.59
CA CYS A 33 -5.65 -5.47 1.97
C CYS A 33 -5.62 -4.21 2.85
N ASP A 34 -6.60 -4.09 3.73
CA ASP A 34 -6.61 -3.08 4.78
C ASP A 34 -6.10 -3.66 6.11
N HIS A 35 -6.08 -2.84 7.15
CA HIS A 35 -5.62 -3.23 8.48
C HIS A 35 -6.53 -4.27 9.16
N LYS A 36 -7.80 -4.36 8.74
CA LYS A 36 -8.77 -5.33 9.27
C LYS A 36 -8.74 -6.65 8.52
N ASP A 37 -7.98 -6.73 7.43
CA ASP A 37 -8.02 -7.82 6.47
C ASP A 37 -9.48 -8.10 6.03
N SER A 38 -10.19 -7.06 5.61
CA SER A 38 -11.63 -7.10 5.31
C SER A 38 -11.99 -8.12 4.23
N LEU A 39 -11.08 -8.41 3.30
CA LEU A 39 -11.21 -9.49 2.30
C LEU A 39 -10.66 -10.85 2.79
N GLY A 40 -9.93 -10.87 3.91
CA GLY A 40 -9.31 -12.06 4.50
C GLY A 40 -8.13 -12.60 3.68
N LEU A 41 -7.48 -11.75 2.89
CA LEU A 41 -6.38 -12.13 2.01
C LEU A 41 -5.11 -12.40 2.80
N LEU A 42 -4.86 -11.63 3.86
CA LEU A 42 -3.67 -11.81 4.69
C LEU A 42 -3.76 -13.12 5.47
N ALA A 43 -4.93 -13.43 6.04
CA ALA A 43 -5.19 -14.72 6.68
C ALA A 43 -4.99 -15.88 5.70
N LEU A 44 -5.53 -15.77 4.48
CA LEU A 44 -5.39 -16.80 3.47
C LEU A 44 -3.94 -16.98 3.01
N CYS A 45 -3.21 -15.88 2.81
CA CYS A 45 -1.80 -15.89 2.44
C CYS A 45 -0.91 -16.54 3.52
N LYS A 46 -1.24 -16.32 4.80
CA LYS A 46 -0.58 -16.99 5.94
C LYS A 46 -0.92 -18.48 6.04
N ALA A 47 -2.12 -18.89 5.64
CA ALA A 47 -2.56 -20.28 5.70
C ALA A 47 -1.90 -21.16 4.63
N ILE A 48 -1.37 -20.57 3.56
CA ILE A 48 -0.57 -21.31 2.57
C ILE A 48 0.72 -21.77 3.27
N PRO A 49 1.14 -23.04 3.19
CA PRO A 49 2.40 -23.50 3.80
C PRO A 49 3.64 -22.94 3.10
N ASP A 50 4.68 -22.58 3.86
CA ASP A 50 5.91 -21.97 3.32
C ASP A 50 6.74 -22.96 2.49
N GLU A 51 6.62 -24.25 2.76
CA GLU A 51 7.28 -25.34 2.03
C GLU A 51 6.80 -25.50 0.58
N TRP A 52 5.57 -25.03 0.28
CA TRP A 52 5.03 -25.04 -1.09
C TRP A 52 5.52 -23.84 -1.90
N VAL A 53 6.00 -22.79 -1.23
CA VAL A 53 6.25 -21.49 -1.84
C VAL A 53 7.55 -21.50 -2.64
N ASP A 54 7.46 -20.99 -3.87
CA ASP A 54 8.62 -20.65 -4.67
C ASP A 54 9.12 -19.24 -4.30
N TRP A 55 10.13 -19.19 -3.43
CA TRP A 55 10.75 -17.95 -2.98
C TRP A 55 11.69 -17.32 -4.00
N GLN A 56 12.10 -18.07 -5.02
CA GLN A 56 13.01 -17.59 -6.06
C GLN A 56 12.30 -16.68 -7.07
N HIS A 57 11.08 -17.03 -7.47
CA HIS A 57 10.39 -16.36 -8.58
C HIS A 57 9.25 -15.40 -8.15
N GLY A 58 8.84 -15.42 -6.88
CA GLY A 58 7.86 -14.44 -6.39
C GLY A 58 7.53 -14.51 -4.90
N GLY A 59 7.55 -15.70 -4.30
CA GLY A 59 7.25 -15.91 -2.89
C GLY A 59 5.80 -15.58 -2.52
N LYS A 60 5.62 -15.15 -1.26
CA LYS A 60 4.38 -14.53 -0.76
C LYS A 60 4.51 -13.00 -0.75
N PRO A 61 3.48 -12.25 -1.17
CA PRO A 61 3.49 -10.80 -1.08
C PRO A 61 3.37 -10.35 0.39
N SER A 62 4.10 -9.28 0.73
CA SER A 62 3.82 -8.52 1.95
C SER A 62 2.45 -7.84 1.87
N PRO A 63 1.81 -7.45 2.99
CA PRO A 63 0.55 -6.72 2.98
C PRO A 63 0.54 -5.49 2.05
N LYS A 64 1.63 -4.72 2.02
CA LYS A 64 1.79 -3.53 1.15
C LYS A 64 1.81 -3.87 -0.36
N ARG A 65 2.09 -5.13 -0.71
CA ARG A 65 2.13 -5.64 -2.09
C ARG A 65 0.83 -6.36 -2.48
N LEU A 66 -0.15 -6.45 -1.58
CA LEU A 66 -1.49 -6.93 -1.90
C LEU A 66 -2.29 -5.78 -2.51
N HIS A 67 -2.08 -5.57 -3.80
CA HIS A 67 -2.77 -4.57 -4.60
C HIS A 67 -3.31 -5.16 -5.90
N SER A 68 -4.29 -4.48 -6.49
CA SER A 68 -4.77 -4.74 -7.83
C SER A 68 -4.38 -3.57 -8.72
N THR A 69 -3.71 -3.87 -9.83
CA THR A 69 -3.32 -2.86 -10.82
C THR A 69 -4.54 -2.16 -11.43
N VAL A 70 -4.47 -0.84 -11.51
CA VAL A 70 -5.42 -0.01 -12.25
C VAL A 70 -4.88 0.27 -13.65
N ILE A 71 -3.83 1.09 -13.77
CA ILE A 71 -3.21 1.49 -15.04
C ILE A 71 -1.69 1.25 -15.01
N LEU A 72 -1.13 0.64 -16.05
CA LEU A 72 0.32 0.44 -16.22
C LEU A 72 0.96 1.49 -17.12
N ASN A 73 2.30 1.50 -17.14
CA ASN A 73 3.13 2.20 -18.13
C ASN A 73 2.77 3.69 -18.30
N MET A 74 2.34 4.34 -17.22
CA MET A 74 1.95 5.74 -17.23
C MET A 74 3.16 6.62 -17.53
N ARG A 75 2.97 7.70 -18.28
CA ARG A 75 4.06 8.61 -18.66
C ARG A 75 3.73 10.03 -18.24
N ALA A 76 4.61 10.65 -17.45
CA ALA A 76 4.41 11.99 -16.92
C ALA A 76 4.32 13.05 -18.03
N ASP A 77 5.15 12.95 -19.07
CA ASP A 77 5.17 13.87 -20.22
C ASP A 77 3.90 13.82 -21.09
N LYS A 78 3.06 12.81 -20.90
CA LYS A 78 1.81 12.60 -21.65
C LYS A 78 0.55 13.00 -20.89
N GLY A 79 0.68 13.60 -19.71
CA GLY A 79 -0.47 14.02 -18.92
C GLY A 79 -1.29 12.87 -18.32
N HIS A 80 -0.70 11.68 -18.20
CA HIS A 80 -1.40 10.47 -17.75
C HIS A 80 -1.86 10.57 -16.29
N LEU A 81 -1.13 11.30 -15.45
CA LEU A 81 -1.49 11.48 -14.05
C LEU A 81 -2.73 12.37 -13.91
N GLU A 82 -2.73 13.52 -14.57
CA GLU A 82 -3.83 14.50 -14.60
C GLU A 82 -5.11 13.85 -15.14
N ARG A 83 -4.94 12.99 -16.15
CA ARG A 83 -6.02 12.18 -16.70
C ARG A 83 -6.58 11.20 -15.66
N LEU A 84 -5.71 10.48 -14.94
CA LEU A 84 -6.13 9.55 -13.89
C LEU A 84 -6.85 10.29 -12.76
N GLU A 85 -6.34 11.44 -12.34
CA GLU A 85 -6.95 12.29 -11.31
C GLU A 85 -8.36 12.74 -11.70
N ARG A 86 -8.54 13.22 -12.94
CA ARG A 86 -9.86 13.60 -13.46
C ARG A 86 -10.83 12.41 -13.46
N LEU A 87 -10.41 11.27 -14.00
CA LEU A 87 -11.26 10.07 -14.09
C LEU A 87 -11.62 9.53 -12.70
N ALA A 88 -10.67 9.51 -11.76
CA ALA A 88 -10.91 9.09 -10.38
C ALA A 88 -11.88 10.03 -9.64
N GLY A 89 -11.75 11.35 -9.86
CA GLY A 89 -12.68 12.34 -9.28
C GLY A 89 -14.12 12.21 -9.79
N GLN A 90 -14.31 11.66 -11.00
CA GLN A 90 -15.62 11.41 -11.60
C GLN A 90 -16.19 10.02 -11.30
N ALA A 91 -15.35 9.08 -10.84
CA ALA A 91 -15.77 7.71 -10.59
C ALA A 91 -16.63 7.60 -9.33
N ALA A 92 -17.60 6.68 -9.36
CA ALA A 92 -18.22 6.18 -8.14
C ALA A 92 -17.15 5.48 -7.26
N GLY A 93 -17.31 5.53 -5.94
CA GLY A 93 -16.37 4.90 -5.00
C GLY A 93 -16.05 3.45 -5.38
N VAL A 94 -14.78 3.04 -5.21
CA VAL A 94 -14.36 1.69 -5.59
C VAL A 94 -14.66 0.72 -4.46
N GLU A 95 -15.54 -0.24 -4.74
CA GLU A 95 -15.83 -1.37 -3.86
C GLU A 95 -15.24 -2.65 -4.46
N LEU A 96 -14.53 -3.41 -3.64
CA LEU A 96 -13.87 -4.66 -4.00
C LEU A 96 -14.51 -5.81 -3.26
N ALA A 97 -14.72 -6.93 -3.94
CA ALA A 97 -15.11 -8.21 -3.34
C ALA A 97 -14.25 -9.34 -3.91
N VAL A 98 -14.13 -10.43 -3.16
CA VAL A 98 -13.53 -11.67 -3.67
C VAL A 98 -14.56 -12.32 -4.60
N ARG A 99 -14.17 -12.57 -5.87
CA ARG A 99 -15.00 -13.28 -6.84
C ARG A 99 -14.68 -14.78 -6.85
N GLU A 100 -13.40 -15.09 -6.91
CA GLU A 100 -12.93 -16.47 -7.01
C GLU A 100 -11.52 -16.61 -6.43
N LEU A 101 -11.21 -17.83 -6.01
CA LEU A 101 -9.86 -18.27 -5.70
C LEU A 101 -9.44 -19.25 -6.79
N PHE A 102 -8.22 -19.10 -7.30
CA PHE A 102 -7.72 -19.93 -8.39
C PHE A 102 -6.27 -20.36 -8.15
N ILE A 103 -5.87 -21.42 -8.84
CA ILE A 103 -4.48 -21.78 -9.08
C ILE A 103 -4.22 -21.82 -10.58
N SER A 104 -3.16 -21.16 -11.05
CA SER A 104 -2.82 -21.14 -12.48
C SER A 104 -1.31 -21.14 -12.71
N ARG A 105 -0.88 -21.63 -13.87
CA ARG A 105 0.53 -21.60 -14.27
C ARG A 105 0.97 -20.18 -14.58
N VAL A 106 2.15 -19.78 -14.10
CA VAL A 106 2.73 -18.45 -14.36
C VAL A 106 3.61 -18.49 -15.61
N ASN A 107 3.02 -18.24 -16.77
CA ASN A 107 3.72 -18.37 -18.07
C ASN A 107 4.88 -17.38 -18.29
N ARG A 108 4.94 -16.29 -17.53
CA ARG A 108 6.05 -15.31 -17.61
C ARG A 108 7.35 -15.80 -16.97
N ILE A 109 7.30 -16.86 -16.16
CA ILE A 109 8.47 -17.53 -15.61
C ILE A 109 8.79 -18.69 -16.55
N THR A 110 9.96 -18.65 -17.19
CA THR A 110 10.33 -19.57 -18.27
C THR A 110 11.45 -20.54 -17.88
N ASP A 111 12.19 -20.21 -16.82
CA ASP A 111 13.31 -20.98 -16.28
C ASP A 111 12.88 -22.05 -15.27
N ALA A 112 11.62 -21.99 -14.80
CA ALA A 112 11.03 -23.00 -13.93
C ALA A 112 9.53 -23.14 -14.19
N GLU A 113 8.96 -24.30 -13.84
CA GLU A 113 7.51 -24.47 -13.78
C GLU A 113 7.00 -23.96 -12.43
N VAL A 114 6.25 -22.85 -12.47
CA VAL A 114 5.73 -22.18 -11.27
C VAL A 114 4.24 -21.93 -11.41
N TYR A 115 3.50 -22.18 -10.34
CA TYR A 115 2.07 -21.91 -10.23
C TYR A 115 1.83 -20.70 -9.33
N CYS A 116 0.65 -20.10 -9.41
CA CYS A 116 0.24 -19.01 -8.53
C CYS A 116 -1.12 -19.35 -7.93
N ILE A 117 -1.22 -19.31 -6.61
CA ILE A 117 -2.51 -19.19 -5.93
C ILE A 117 -2.88 -17.70 -5.97
N GLY A 118 -4.03 -17.37 -6.55
CA GLY A 118 -4.47 -16.00 -6.73
C GLY A 118 -5.96 -15.82 -6.49
N ILE A 119 -6.34 -14.58 -6.27
CA ILE A 119 -7.72 -14.14 -6.10
C ILE A 119 -8.13 -13.39 -7.36
N GLY A 120 -9.28 -13.75 -7.93
CA GLY A 120 -10.02 -12.88 -8.84
C GLY A 120 -10.92 -11.96 -8.02
N LEU A 121 -10.90 -10.67 -8.32
CA LEU A 121 -11.75 -9.68 -7.65
C LEU A 121 -13.00 -9.41 -8.48
N SER A 122 -14.08 -9.06 -7.79
CA SER A 122 -15.22 -8.37 -8.41
C SER A 122 -15.26 -6.91 -7.94
N SER A 123 -15.27 -5.99 -8.90
CA SER A 123 -15.41 -4.55 -8.72
C SER A 123 -15.88 -3.90 -10.02
N PRO A 124 -17.21 -3.78 -10.21
CA PRO A 124 -17.78 -3.06 -11.36
C PRO A 124 -17.30 -1.60 -11.43
N SER A 125 -17.13 -0.95 -10.28
CA SER A 125 -16.60 0.42 -10.17
C SER A 125 -15.15 0.54 -10.67
N LEU A 126 -14.28 -0.42 -10.32
CA LEU A 126 -12.90 -0.41 -10.80
C LEU A 126 -12.83 -0.72 -12.30
N ARG A 127 -13.70 -1.61 -12.79
CA ARG A 127 -13.83 -1.91 -14.22
C ARG A 127 -14.26 -0.67 -15.00
N ALA A 128 -15.30 0.02 -14.55
CA ALA A 128 -15.78 1.25 -15.20
C ALA A 128 -14.69 2.33 -15.31
N LEU A 129 -13.82 2.45 -14.30
CA LEU A 129 -12.68 3.38 -14.34
C LEU A 129 -11.64 2.97 -15.41
N LYS A 130 -11.30 1.68 -15.48
CA LYS A 130 -10.41 1.14 -16.53
C LYS A 130 -10.99 1.32 -17.94
N ASP A 131 -12.29 1.11 -18.10
CA ASP A 131 -12.98 1.30 -19.38
C ASP A 131 -13.00 2.78 -19.78
N SER A 132 -13.21 3.69 -18.82
CA SER A 132 -13.13 5.14 -19.06
C SER A 132 -11.72 5.57 -19.47
N TRP A 133 -10.68 4.97 -18.89
CA TRP A 133 -9.31 5.14 -19.38
C TRP A 133 -9.11 4.58 -20.80
N ALA A 134 -9.60 3.38 -21.07
CA ALA A 134 -9.44 2.79 -22.39
C ALA A 134 -10.16 3.59 -23.50
N ALA A 135 -11.29 4.23 -23.17
CA ALA A 135 -12.11 4.99 -24.12
C ALA A 135 -11.37 6.21 -24.72
N GLU A 136 -10.52 6.88 -23.93
CA GLU A 136 -9.72 8.03 -24.42
C GLU A 136 -8.26 7.64 -24.78
N GLU A 137 -7.92 6.35 -24.80
CA GLU A 137 -6.67 5.84 -25.39
C GLU A 137 -6.87 5.40 -26.85
N PRO A 138 -5.89 5.64 -27.74
CA PRO A 138 -5.80 4.98 -29.04
C PRO A 138 -5.89 3.46 -28.90
N GLU A 139 -6.65 2.82 -29.80
CA GLU A 139 -6.97 1.39 -29.70
C GLU A 139 -5.72 0.50 -29.67
N ASP A 140 -4.70 0.84 -30.44
CA ASP A 140 -3.40 0.18 -30.51
C ASP A 140 -2.59 0.27 -29.21
N ARG A 141 -2.91 1.24 -28.33
CA ARG A 141 -2.20 1.49 -27.07
C ARG A 141 -2.97 1.09 -25.82
N ARG A 142 -4.26 0.70 -25.94
CA ARG A 142 -5.09 0.30 -24.78
C ARG A 142 -4.46 -0.83 -23.97
N ARG A 143 -3.92 -1.86 -24.64
CA ARG A 143 -3.30 -3.03 -24.00
C ARG A 143 -1.98 -2.71 -23.29
N ASP A 144 -1.32 -1.60 -23.62
CA ASP A 144 -0.12 -1.13 -22.89
C ASP A 144 -0.48 -0.67 -21.47
N HIS A 145 -1.69 -0.13 -21.31
CA HIS A 145 -2.15 0.51 -20.08
C HIS A 145 -3.07 -0.40 -19.27
N VAL A 146 -3.96 -1.14 -19.95
CA VAL A 146 -4.93 -2.07 -19.35
C VAL A 146 -4.74 -3.45 -20.01
N PRO A 147 -3.75 -4.24 -19.57
CA PRO A 147 -3.41 -5.49 -20.24
C PRO A 147 -4.42 -6.62 -20.00
N TYR A 148 -5.17 -6.58 -18.89
CA TYR A 148 -6.08 -7.65 -18.46
C TYR A 148 -7.54 -7.21 -18.55
N ASP A 149 -8.39 -8.09 -19.08
CA ASP A 149 -9.84 -7.86 -19.17
C ASP A 149 -10.57 -8.17 -17.84
N SER A 150 -9.83 -8.46 -16.77
CA SER A 150 -10.39 -8.72 -15.43
C SER A 150 -10.57 -7.43 -14.62
N GLU A 151 -11.56 -7.45 -13.72
CA GLU A 151 -11.84 -6.32 -12.83
C GLU A 151 -10.66 -6.09 -11.87
N GLY A 152 -10.05 -7.17 -11.39
CA GLY A 152 -8.79 -7.18 -10.69
C GLY A 152 -8.33 -8.60 -10.35
N HIS A 153 -7.03 -8.77 -10.14
CA HIS A 153 -6.49 -10.02 -9.63
C HIS A 153 -5.31 -9.75 -8.70
N VAL A 154 -5.09 -10.66 -7.76
CA VAL A 154 -4.04 -10.53 -6.76
C VAL A 154 -3.40 -11.90 -6.57
N SER A 155 -2.08 -11.98 -6.71
CA SER A 155 -1.33 -13.19 -6.36
C SER A 155 -1.16 -13.27 -4.85
N LEU A 156 -1.44 -14.44 -4.25
CA LEU A 156 -1.23 -14.70 -2.83
C LEU A 156 0.05 -15.49 -2.57
N ALA A 157 0.43 -16.40 -3.47
CA ALA A 157 1.70 -17.11 -3.38
C ALA A 157 2.10 -17.67 -4.73
N TYR A 158 3.40 -17.70 -4.98
CA TYR A 158 4.00 -18.47 -6.06
C TYR A 158 4.35 -19.85 -5.50
N ILE A 159 3.96 -20.90 -6.22
CA ILE A 159 3.96 -22.29 -5.77
C ILE A 159 4.86 -23.12 -6.69
N ARG A 160 5.70 -23.95 -6.07
CA ARG A 160 6.56 -24.91 -6.77
C ARG A 160 5.71 -25.94 -7.52
N ALA A 161 6.12 -26.35 -8.71
CA ALA A 161 5.40 -27.32 -9.52
C ALA A 161 5.05 -28.62 -8.77
N GLU A 162 5.95 -29.08 -7.91
CA GLU A 162 5.80 -30.31 -7.13
C GLU A 162 4.60 -30.27 -6.18
N CYS A 163 4.27 -29.10 -5.63
CA CYS A 163 3.20 -28.91 -4.64
C CYS A 163 1.86 -28.47 -5.29
N ARG A 164 1.76 -28.57 -6.62
CA ARG A 164 0.59 -28.09 -7.38
C ARG A 164 -0.71 -28.77 -6.94
N HIS A 165 -0.69 -30.07 -6.67
CA HIS A 165 -1.91 -30.84 -6.38
C HIS A 165 -2.44 -30.49 -4.98
N GLU A 166 -1.56 -30.37 -4.00
CA GLU A 166 -1.86 -29.94 -2.64
C GLU A 166 -2.39 -28.50 -2.63
N ALA A 167 -1.74 -27.62 -3.39
CA ALA A 167 -2.18 -26.24 -3.57
C ALA A 167 -3.56 -26.14 -4.25
N ALA A 168 -3.85 -27.00 -5.23
CA ALA A 168 -5.18 -27.08 -5.84
C ALA A 168 -6.24 -27.55 -4.82
N GLY A 169 -5.93 -28.57 -4.02
CA GLY A 169 -6.81 -29.01 -2.92
C GLY A 169 -7.06 -27.91 -1.88
N PHE A 170 -6.02 -27.13 -1.54
CA PHE A 170 -6.15 -25.96 -0.67
C PHE A 170 -7.11 -24.91 -1.26
N VAL A 171 -7.00 -24.61 -2.56
CA VAL A 171 -7.87 -23.65 -3.24
C VAL A 171 -9.32 -24.10 -3.19
N GLU A 172 -9.62 -25.36 -3.54
CA GLU A 172 -10.98 -25.89 -3.50
C GLU A 172 -11.58 -25.86 -2.09
N GLN A 173 -10.81 -26.28 -1.07
CA GLN A 173 -11.27 -26.25 0.32
C GLN A 173 -11.57 -24.84 0.82
N HIS A 174 -10.79 -23.83 0.42
CA HIS A 174 -11.02 -22.46 0.84
C HIS A 174 -12.12 -21.80 0.03
N LYS A 175 -12.28 -22.14 -1.26
CA LYS A 175 -13.37 -21.66 -2.11
C LYS A 175 -14.74 -21.98 -1.52
N LEU A 176 -14.93 -23.21 -1.05
CA LEU A 176 -16.17 -23.62 -0.36
C LEU A 176 -16.51 -22.75 0.86
N LYS A 177 -15.50 -22.25 1.58
CA LYS A 177 -15.71 -21.34 2.72
C LYS A 177 -16.13 -19.94 2.31
N PHE A 178 -15.73 -19.48 1.11
CA PHE A 178 -16.16 -18.19 0.57
C PHE A 178 -17.57 -18.26 -0.04
N GLU A 179 -17.95 -19.42 -0.57
CA GLU A 179 -19.27 -19.66 -1.16
C GLU A 179 -20.33 -20.09 -0.14
N ALA A 180 -19.94 -20.49 1.07
CA ALA A 180 -20.85 -20.86 2.14
C ALA A 180 -21.77 -19.69 2.53
N GLU A 181 -23.09 -19.91 2.47
CA GLU A 181 -24.15 -18.91 2.72
C GLU A 181 -24.05 -18.26 4.12
N GLU A 182 -23.41 -18.92 5.07
CA GLU A 182 -23.22 -18.44 6.45
C GLU A 182 -22.12 -17.37 6.59
N CYS A 183 -21.33 -17.10 5.54
CA CYS A 183 -20.28 -16.07 5.57
C CYS A 183 -20.78 -14.80 4.86
N PRO A 184 -20.90 -13.65 5.55
CA PRO A 184 -21.29 -12.41 4.88
C PRO A 184 -20.28 -12.05 3.78
N PRO A 185 -20.73 -11.52 2.63
CA PRO A 185 -19.86 -11.22 1.50
C PRO A 185 -18.78 -10.23 1.92
N ARG A 186 -17.52 -10.66 1.84
CA ARG A 186 -16.37 -9.84 2.20
C ARG A 186 -16.20 -8.72 1.18
N ARG A 187 -16.30 -7.48 1.65
CA ARG A 187 -16.18 -6.27 0.84
C ARG A 187 -15.14 -5.33 1.42
N LEU A 188 -14.49 -4.58 0.54
CA LEU A 188 -13.52 -3.56 0.89
C LEU A 188 -13.76 -2.31 0.06
N SER A 189 -13.96 -1.19 0.75
CA SER A 189 -13.98 0.12 0.14
C SER A 189 -12.55 0.64 -0.06
N ALA A 190 -12.21 1.01 -1.29
CA ALA A 190 -10.93 1.61 -1.65
C ALA A 190 -11.14 3.11 -1.93
N PRO A 191 -10.84 4.01 -0.97
CA PRO A 191 -11.15 5.44 -1.11
C PRO A 191 -10.16 6.19 -2.02
N HIS A 192 -9.06 5.56 -2.41
CA HIS A 192 -8.01 6.17 -3.22
C HIS A 192 -7.37 5.17 -4.17
N ILE A 193 -6.85 5.68 -5.28
CA ILE A 193 -5.90 5.01 -6.17
C ILE A 193 -4.50 5.47 -5.78
N THR A 194 -3.57 4.53 -5.64
CA THR A 194 -2.16 4.87 -5.44
C THR A 194 -1.49 4.97 -6.80
N TYR A 195 -0.87 6.11 -7.08
CA TYR A 195 0.04 6.32 -8.20
C TYR A 195 1.48 6.27 -7.70
N GLN A 196 2.34 5.52 -8.37
CA GLN A 196 3.77 5.43 -8.10
C GLN A 196 4.55 5.96 -9.30
N ASP A 197 5.41 6.95 -9.07
CA ASP A 197 6.23 7.58 -10.12
C ASP A 197 7.53 6.82 -10.42
N GLU A 198 8.35 7.37 -11.33
CA GLU A 198 9.62 6.80 -11.80
C GLU A 198 10.64 6.61 -10.66
N GLU A 199 10.55 7.44 -9.62
CA GLU A 199 11.41 7.41 -8.44
C GLU A 199 10.87 6.44 -7.36
N GLY A 200 9.69 5.86 -7.60
CA GLY A 200 9.00 5.00 -6.64
C GLY A 200 8.25 5.77 -5.57
N LYS A 201 8.07 7.09 -5.72
CA LYS A 201 7.31 7.91 -4.78
C LYS A 201 5.83 7.75 -5.06
N GLU A 202 5.08 7.58 -3.98
CA GLU A 202 3.65 7.30 -4.03
C GLU A 202 2.81 8.56 -3.80
N ARG A 203 1.70 8.67 -4.50
CA ARG A 203 0.67 9.70 -4.35
C ARG A 203 -0.69 9.03 -4.32
N HIS A 204 -1.56 9.49 -3.43
CA HIS A 204 -2.92 8.98 -3.30
C HIS A 204 -3.91 9.91 -4.00
N ILE A 205 -4.65 9.36 -4.96
CA ILE A 205 -5.67 10.06 -5.75
C ILE A 205 -7.04 9.66 -5.19
N LEU A 206 -7.80 10.62 -4.68
CA LEU A 206 -9.12 10.34 -4.09
C LEU A 206 -10.13 9.95 -5.18
N ILE A 207 -11.01 9.01 -4.83
CA ILE A 207 -12.09 8.55 -5.70
C ILE A 207 -13.40 9.21 -5.25
N GLY A 208 -14.16 9.79 -6.19
CA GLY A 208 -15.49 10.34 -5.91
C GLY A 208 -15.50 11.77 -5.32
N GLY A 209 -14.46 12.56 -5.57
CA GLY A 209 -14.39 13.98 -5.20
C GLY A 209 -14.53 14.89 -6.42
N GLY A 210 -15.74 15.37 -6.71
CA GLY A 210 -15.95 16.40 -7.72
C GLY A 210 -15.42 17.77 -7.30
N SER A 211 -14.75 18.45 -8.24
CA SER A 211 -14.19 19.82 -8.23
C SER A 211 -12.77 19.98 -7.66
N GLY A 212 -11.88 20.49 -8.52
CA GLY A 212 -10.45 20.62 -8.25
C GLY A 212 -10.04 21.89 -7.52
N SER A 213 -8.80 21.89 -7.03
CA SER A 213 -7.82 22.94 -7.26
C SER A 213 -6.50 22.56 -6.59
N SER A 214 -5.44 22.67 -7.36
CA SER A 214 -4.11 22.98 -6.87
C SER A 214 -4.13 24.35 -6.18
N SER A 215 -3.54 24.46 -4.99
CA SER A 215 -2.81 25.68 -4.60
C SER A 215 -2.02 25.49 -3.30
N GLN A 216 -0.80 26.01 -3.35
CA GLN A 216 0.17 26.13 -2.26
C GLN A 216 -0.16 27.33 -1.33
N ALA A 217 0.32 27.22 -0.09
CA ALA A 217 0.89 28.27 0.79
C ALA A 217 -0.02 29.35 1.49
N ARG A 218 -0.08 29.23 2.84
CA ARG A 218 0.12 30.20 3.97
C ARG A 218 0.19 31.73 3.72
N PRO A 219 0.11 32.62 4.76
CA PRO A 219 -0.58 32.60 6.09
C PRO A 219 -1.20 33.98 6.50
N SER A 220 -1.60 34.11 7.79
CA SER A 220 -2.03 35.30 8.59
C SER A 220 -3.56 35.47 8.71
N ARG A 221 -4.18 35.76 9.88
CA ARG A 221 -3.85 36.75 10.92
C ARG A 221 -4.64 36.47 12.22
N LYS A 222 -4.08 36.89 13.35
CA LYS A 222 -4.65 36.92 14.73
C LYS A 222 -6.07 37.51 14.82
N ARG A 223 -6.89 36.97 15.74
CA ARG A 223 -7.80 37.73 16.62
C ARG A 223 -8.24 36.90 17.85
N GLN A 224 -7.76 37.36 19.01
CA GLN A 224 -8.35 37.32 20.36
C GLN A 224 -9.70 38.10 20.35
N ASP A 225 -10.75 37.89 21.16
CA ASP A 225 -10.99 37.56 22.58
C ASP A 225 -12.48 37.06 22.70
N SER A 226 -12.85 36.01 23.45
CA SER A 226 -13.30 35.96 24.88
C SER A 226 -14.84 35.91 25.10
N VAL A 227 -15.30 34.97 25.96
CA VAL A 227 -16.43 35.08 26.95
C VAL A 227 -17.86 34.96 26.37
N ASP A 228 -18.84 34.16 26.83
CA ASP A 228 -19.07 33.32 28.02
C ASP A 228 -20.07 32.17 27.71
N SER A 229 -20.09 31.20 28.63
CA SER A 229 -20.79 29.91 28.69
C SER A 229 -22.31 29.92 28.91
N GLU A 230 -23.00 28.87 28.45
CA GLU A 230 -24.10 28.25 29.21
C GLU A 230 -24.29 26.77 28.81
N ALA A 231 -24.64 25.94 29.80
CA ALA A 231 -24.35 24.52 29.87
C ALA A 231 -25.51 23.62 29.40
N ASP A 232 -25.20 22.62 28.58
CA ASP A 232 -25.97 21.37 28.51
C ASP A 232 -25.25 20.32 29.37
N SER A 233 -25.81 20.10 30.55
CA SER A 233 -25.32 19.24 31.60
C SER A 233 -25.54 17.76 31.26
N ARG A 234 -24.52 17.13 30.69
CA ARG A 234 -24.27 15.69 30.88
C ARG A 234 -22.85 15.53 31.41
N PRO A 235 -22.61 14.71 32.44
CA PRO A 235 -21.30 14.60 33.05
C PRO A 235 -20.33 13.95 32.05
N ARG A 236 -19.47 14.76 31.41
CA ARG A 236 -18.30 14.24 30.72
C ARG A 236 -17.32 13.81 31.80
N LYS A 237 -17.43 12.53 32.16
CA LYS A 237 -16.56 11.81 33.07
C LYS A 237 -15.10 12.20 32.79
N ASP A 238 -14.47 12.88 33.73
CA ASP A 238 -13.01 13.03 33.82
C ASP A 238 -12.40 11.63 33.91
N ALA A 239 -12.24 10.99 32.76
CA ALA A 239 -11.31 9.90 32.61
C ALA A 239 -9.94 10.58 32.58
N ARG A 240 -9.18 10.48 33.67
CA ARG A 240 -7.72 10.64 33.62
C ARG A 240 -7.25 9.90 32.38
N ARG A 241 -6.83 10.64 31.35
CA ARG A 241 -6.41 10.02 30.09
C ARG A 241 -5.10 9.32 30.39
N GLU A 242 -5.21 8.02 30.60
CA GLU A 242 -4.13 7.16 31.04
C GLU A 242 -3.00 7.23 30.01
N LEU A 243 -1.76 7.43 30.48
CA LEU A 243 -0.57 7.45 29.63
C LEU A 243 -0.43 6.08 28.95
N LEU A 244 -0.62 6.05 27.63
CA LEU A 244 -0.55 4.83 26.87
C LEU A 244 0.92 4.47 26.59
N GLN A 245 1.35 3.32 27.10
CA GLN A 245 2.69 2.79 26.85
C GLN A 245 2.75 1.97 25.56
N ILE A 246 3.76 2.22 24.74
CA ILE A 246 3.91 1.63 23.41
C ILE A 246 5.34 1.09 23.25
N ASP A 247 5.47 -0.16 22.83
CA ASP A 247 6.75 -0.75 22.48
C ASP A 247 7.13 -0.42 21.02
N GLY A 248 8.10 0.48 20.86
CA GLY A 248 8.62 0.97 19.59
C GLY A 248 9.53 0.01 18.83
N SER A 249 9.74 -1.22 19.33
CA SER A 249 10.49 -2.27 18.64
C SER A 249 9.61 -3.17 17.76
N VAL A 250 8.28 -3.11 17.94
CA VAL A 250 7.30 -3.96 17.25
C VAL A 250 7.07 -3.49 15.79
N LEU A 251 6.59 -4.39 14.93
CA LEU A 251 6.37 -4.21 13.47
C LEU A 251 7.68 -3.97 12.69
N GLU A 252 7.72 -3.06 11.71
CA GLU A 252 8.89 -2.83 10.83
C GLU A 252 10.08 -2.12 11.54
N GLY A 253 10.11 -2.08 12.88
CA GLY A 253 11.21 -1.49 13.65
C GLY A 253 11.19 0.04 13.68
N GLY A 254 10.13 0.60 14.26
CA GLY A 254 10.13 1.89 14.99
C GLY A 254 9.68 3.15 14.24
N GLY A 255 9.90 3.30 12.94
CA GLY A 255 9.58 4.58 12.25
C GLY A 255 8.09 4.84 12.06
N GLN A 256 7.33 3.80 11.70
CA GLN A 256 5.88 3.91 11.44
C GLN A 256 5.08 4.05 12.74
N ILE A 257 5.45 3.29 13.78
CA ILE A 257 4.77 3.33 15.08
C ILE A 257 4.87 4.72 15.72
N LEU A 258 6.04 5.38 15.66
CA LEU A 258 6.22 6.75 16.16
C LEU A 258 5.24 7.75 15.52
N ARG A 259 5.11 7.73 14.20
CA ARG A 259 4.24 8.68 13.48
C ARG A 259 2.77 8.44 13.78
N MET A 260 2.34 7.18 13.83
CA MET A 260 0.95 6.84 14.12
C MET A 260 0.60 7.10 15.58
N SER A 261 1.46 6.70 16.52
CA SER A 261 1.29 6.98 17.94
C SER A 261 1.22 8.48 18.22
N GLY A 262 2.08 9.29 17.58
CA GLY A 262 2.00 10.74 17.67
C GLY A 262 0.68 11.30 17.13
N ALA A 263 0.29 10.92 15.92
CA ALA A 263 -0.95 11.39 15.30
C ALA A 263 -2.20 11.01 16.11
N TYR A 264 -2.29 9.76 16.58
CA TYR A 264 -3.40 9.31 17.42
C TYR A 264 -3.39 9.95 18.80
N SER A 265 -2.21 10.16 19.39
CA SER A 265 -2.08 10.91 20.63
C SER A 265 -2.72 12.29 20.48
N ALA A 266 -2.36 13.06 19.45
CA ALA A 266 -2.97 14.37 19.18
C ALA A 266 -4.47 14.30 18.89
N LEU A 267 -4.92 13.35 18.06
CA LEU A 267 -6.34 13.24 17.66
C LEU A 267 -7.27 12.87 18.82
N PHE A 268 -6.86 11.95 19.68
CA PHE A 268 -7.67 11.52 20.82
C PHE A 268 -7.33 12.30 22.10
N THR A 269 -6.36 13.20 22.00
CA THR A 269 -5.68 13.91 23.09
C THR A 269 -5.36 12.98 24.28
N VAL A 270 -4.83 11.79 23.96
CA VAL A 270 -4.35 10.77 24.92
C VAL A 270 -2.82 10.84 24.97
N PRO A 271 -2.19 11.03 26.14
CA PRO A 271 -0.73 11.04 26.24
C PRO A 271 -0.16 9.65 25.93
N VAL A 272 0.99 9.61 25.25
CA VAL A 272 1.67 8.37 24.85
C VAL A 272 3.13 8.38 25.31
N HIS A 273 3.62 7.22 25.77
CA HIS A 273 5.04 6.97 26.02
C HIS A 273 5.51 5.81 25.15
N ILE A 274 6.50 6.05 24.30
CA ILE A 274 7.01 5.07 23.35
C ILE A 274 8.43 4.69 23.78
N SER A 275 8.66 3.42 24.10
CA SER A 275 9.96 2.90 24.51
C SER A 275 10.58 2.02 23.42
N LYS A 276 11.85 1.58 23.58
CA LYS A 276 12.57 0.69 22.64
C LYS A 276 12.54 1.14 21.17
N ILE A 277 12.60 2.44 20.95
CA ILE A 277 12.48 3.05 19.63
C ILE A 277 13.58 2.51 18.72
N ARG A 278 13.19 1.81 17.64
CA ARG A 278 14.11 1.26 16.63
C ARG A 278 15.19 0.34 17.23
N ALA A 279 14.90 -0.37 18.33
CA ALA A 279 15.86 -1.22 19.03
C ALA A 279 16.52 -2.30 18.14
N GLY A 280 15.80 -2.84 17.14
CA GLY A 280 16.32 -3.83 16.18
C GLY A 280 17.04 -3.26 14.95
N ARG A 281 17.34 -1.95 14.90
CA ARG A 281 17.99 -1.32 13.73
C ARG A 281 19.48 -1.05 13.99
N LYS A 282 20.27 -1.00 12.92
CA LYS A 282 21.70 -0.61 12.96
C LYS A 282 21.95 0.72 13.70
N THR A 283 21.00 1.65 13.64
CA THR A 283 21.03 2.91 14.39
C THR A 283 19.77 3.03 15.25
N PRO A 284 19.78 2.59 16.52
CA PRO A 284 18.63 2.70 17.41
C PRO A 284 18.24 4.15 17.75
N GLY A 285 17.03 4.32 18.27
CA GLY A 285 16.46 5.59 18.72
C GLY A 285 15.89 6.47 17.61
N LEU A 286 15.39 7.65 18.01
CA LEU A 286 14.80 8.65 17.11
C LEU A 286 15.80 9.06 16.02
N ALA A 287 15.37 9.02 14.76
CA ALA A 287 16.11 9.67 13.68
C ALA A 287 15.60 11.11 13.55
N ALA A 288 16.37 11.99 12.91
CA ALA A 288 15.98 13.40 12.73
C ALA A 288 14.55 13.55 12.18
N GLN A 289 14.19 12.76 11.16
CA GLN A 289 12.84 12.75 10.59
C GLN A 289 11.73 12.32 11.58
N HIS A 290 12.02 11.45 12.54
CA HIS A 290 11.04 11.01 13.54
C HIS A 290 10.84 12.10 14.60
N LEU A 291 11.95 12.72 15.01
CA LEU A 291 11.94 13.81 15.98
C LEU A 291 11.14 15.01 15.44
N GLU A 292 11.43 15.45 14.21
CA GLU A 292 10.71 16.56 13.59
C GLU A 292 9.22 16.25 13.39
N SER A 293 8.87 15.01 13.07
CA SER A 293 7.48 14.59 13.00
C SER A 293 6.77 14.70 14.36
N LEU A 294 7.41 14.32 15.47
CA LEU A 294 6.82 14.40 16.80
C LEU A 294 6.75 15.84 17.33
N ARG A 295 7.74 16.68 17.00
CA ARG A 295 7.73 18.11 17.29
C ARG A 295 6.60 18.82 16.56
N LEU A 296 6.39 18.50 15.29
CA LEU A 296 5.25 19.04 14.55
C LEU A 296 3.92 18.67 15.20
N VAL A 297 3.78 17.41 15.64
CA VAL A 297 2.57 16.95 16.34
C VAL A 297 2.40 17.68 17.67
N ARG A 298 3.47 17.84 18.47
CA ARG A 298 3.47 18.65 19.69
C ARG A 298 2.97 20.07 19.41
N ASP A 299 3.54 20.72 18.41
CA ASP A 299 3.22 22.13 18.08
C ASP A 299 1.77 22.30 17.60
N VAL A 300 1.26 21.35 16.82
CA VAL A 300 -0.14 21.35 16.34
C VAL A 300 -1.12 21.07 17.47
N SER A 301 -0.74 20.23 18.44
CA SER A 301 -1.59 19.81 19.55
C SER A 301 -1.32 20.56 20.84
N GLY A 302 -0.65 21.72 20.79
CA GLY A 302 -0.34 22.55 21.97
C GLY A 302 0.47 21.86 23.07
N GLY A 303 0.94 20.64 22.86
CA GLY A 303 1.36 19.73 23.93
C GLY A 303 2.82 19.84 24.34
N SER A 304 3.26 18.88 25.13
CA SER A 304 4.66 18.71 25.55
C SER A 304 5.26 17.41 25.02
N LEU A 305 6.58 17.44 24.77
CA LEU A 305 7.36 16.29 24.31
C LEU A 305 8.59 16.16 25.21
N THR A 306 8.81 14.98 25.80
CA THR A 306 10.01 14.69 26.61
C THR A 306 10.92 13.70 25.90
N ASN A 307 12.23 13.80 26.13
CA ASN A 307 13.27 13.03 25.43
C ASN A 307 13.34 13.33 23.91
N ASP A 308 13.20 14.61 23.55
CA ASP A 308 13.10 15.10 22.16
C ASP A 308 14.47 15.34 21.48
N PHE A 309 15.36 14.34 21.51
CA PHE A 309 16.67 14.42 20.89
C PHE A 309 16.95 13.22 19.96
N VAL A 310 17.80 13.42 18.96
CA VAL A 310 18.18 12.37 18.02
C VAL A 310 18.89 11.24 18.77
N ARG A 311 18.57 10.00 18.42
CA ARG A 311 18.98 8.74 19.06
C ARG A 311 18.35 8.47 20.43
N SER A 312 17.39 9.27 20.90
CA SER A 312 16.62 8.87 22.08
C SER A 312 15.91 7.54 21.84
N CYS A 313 16.03 6.60 22.78
CA CYS A 313 15.40 5.28 22.72
C CYS A 313 13.99 5.26 23.31
N GLU A 314 13.54 6.37 23.86
CA GLU A 314 12.19 6.57 24.39
C GLU A 314 11.72 8.01 24.17
N VAL A 315 10.40 8.23 24.09
CA VAL A 315 9.82 9.56 23.94
C VAL A 315 8.42 9.58 24.54
N SER A 316 8.06 10.65 25.26
CA SER A 316 6.68 10.84 25.72
C SER A 316 6.09 12.08 25.08
N LEU A 317 4.91 11.95 24.49
CA LEU A 317 4.12 13.05 23.93
C LEU A 317 2.84 13.18 24.76
N SER A 318 2.62 14.38 25.31
CA SER A 318 1.40 14.72 26.03
C SER A 318 0.71 15.89 25.32
N PRO A 319 -0.35 15.65 24.53
CA PRO A 319 -1.09 16.69 23.82
C PRO A 319 -1.95 17.53 24.78
N GLU A 320 -2.13 18.81 24.46
CA GLU A 320 -2.90 19.79 25.23
C GLU A 320 -3.94 20.41 24.28
N SER A 321 -5.23 20.11 24.44
CA SER A 321 -6.24 20.45 23.42
C SER A 321 -6.34 21.95 23.14
#